data_AF-A0AA96V4S2-F1
#
_entry.id   AF-A0AA96V4S2-F1
#
_cell.length_a   1.000
_cell.length_b   1.000
_cell.length_c   1.000
_cell.angle_alpha   90.00
_cell.angle_beta   90.00
_cell.angle_gamma   90.00
#
_symmetry.space_group_name_H-M   'P 1'
#
loop_
_entity.id
_entity.type
_entity.pdbx_description
1 polymer ?
#
loop_
_entity_poly.entity_id
_entity_poly.type
_entity_poly.pdbx_seq_one_letter_code
_entity_poly.pdbx_strand_id
1 'polypeptide(L)'
;MAESGKEMTMIVTPKVFDRMKEEYGGRLENFIAKDNVTFLVYNEKGKSIAPSMLMTDIFTYTYLFNNDGVYDNKMLISFDDLTKSWIKELYKYFKKSSVSVLQYESK
;
A
#
# COMPACT_ATOMS: atom_id res chain seq x y z
N MET A 1 7.76 -13.06 -1.85
CA MET A 1 6.40 -12.96 -1.28
C MET A 1 5.35 -13.29 -2.33
N ALA A 2 5.18 -12.45 -3.37
CA ALA A 2 4.28 -12.80 -4.47
C ALA A 2 4.72 -14.08 -5.21
N GLU A 3 6.00 -14.20 -5.59
CA GLU A 3 6.53 -15.41 -6.25
C GLU A 3 6.49 -16.68 -5.39
N SER A 4 6.42 -16.54 -4.06
CA SER A 4 6.30 -17.68 -3.15
C SER A 4 4.85 -18.11 -2.91
N GLY A 5 3.89 -17.56 -3.66
CA GLY A 5 2.46 -17.87 -3.53
C GLY A 5 1.80 -17.34 -2.25
N LYS A 6 2.46 -16.44 -1.50
CA LYS A 6 1.86 -15.86 -0.29
C LYS A 6 0.93 -14.71 -0.66
N GLU A 7 -0.22 -14.66 -0.03
CA GLU A 7 -1.19 -13.58 -0.20
C GLU A 7 -0.55 -12.21 0.08
N MET A 8 -0.73 -11.29 -0.85
CA MET A 8 -0.19 -9.94 -0.76
C MET A 8 -1.24 -8.94 -1.19
N THR A 9 -1.44 -7.88 -0.40
CA THR A 9 -2.20 -6.71 -0.82
C THR A 9 -1.29 -5.50 -0.83
N MET A 10 -1.30 -4.74 -1.93
CA MET A 10 -0.60 -3.47 -2.04
C MET A 10 -1.60 -2.38 -2.39
N ILE A 11 -1.54 -1.27 -1.64
CA ILE A 11 -2.29 -0.05 -1.91
C ILE A 11 -1.27 1.05 -2.16
N VAL A 12 -1.35 1.70 -3.32
CA VAL A 12 -0.45 2.80 -3.68
C VAL A 12 -1.25 4.05 -4.05
N THR A 13 -0.62 5.21 -3.97
CA THR A 13 -1.22 6.44 -4.48
C THR A 13 -1.20 6.44 -6.03
N PRO A 14 -2.06 7.23 -6.68
CA PRO A 14 -2.07 7.36 -8.15
C PRO A 14 -0.69 7.68 -8.71
N LYS A 15 -0.03 8.69 -8.12
CA LYS A 15 1.32 9.11 -8.53
C LYS A 15 2.37 7.99 -8.42
N VAL A 16 2.27 7.12 -7.42
CA VAL A 16 3.19 5.98 -7.27
C VAL A 16 2.87 4.91 -8.33
N PHE A 17 1.59 4.63 -8.58
CA PHE A 17 1.20 3.69 -9.64
C PHE A 17 1.68 4.14 -11.02
N ASP A 18 1.42 5.40 -11.38
CA ASP A 18 1.82 5.96 -12.68
C ASP A 18 3.33 5.84 -12.89
N ARG A 19 4.11 6.18 -11.86
CA ARG A 19 5.57 6.05 -11.88
C ARG A 19 6.01 4.58 -12.02
N MET A 20 5.39 3.66 -11.28
CA MET A 20 5.72 2.23 -11.39
C MET A 20 5.39 1.69 -12.79
N LYS A 21 4.31 2.16 -13.41
CA LYS A 21 3.92 1.77 -14.77
C LYS A 21 4.92 2.29 -15.79
N GLU A 22 5.36 3.54 -15.66
CA GLU A 22 6.39 4.13 -16.53
C GLU A 22 7.74 3.39 -16.40
N GLU A 23 8.18 3.12 -15.17
CA GLU A 23 9.50 2.52 -14.92
C GLU A 23 9.50 0.99 -15.16
N TYR A 24 8.37 0.29 -14.96
CA TYR A 24 8.32 -1.17 -14.87
C TYR A 24 7.19 -1.85 -15.65
N GLY A 25 6.44 -1.15 -16.50
CA GLY A 25 5.30 -1.62 -17.32
C GLY A 25 5.03 -3.13 -17.35
N GLY A 26 5.66 -3.86 -18.28
CA GLY A 26 5.41 -5.31 -18.43
C GLY A 26 5.75 -6.16 -17.20
N ARG A 27 6.70 -5.74 -16.35
CA ARG A 27 6.97 -6.42 -15.07
C ARG A 27 5.88 -6.14 -14.04
N LEU A 28 5.35 -4.92 -14.01
CA LEU A 28 4.24 -4.52 -13.16
C LEU A 28 2.96 -5.27 -13.55
N GLU A 29 2.66 -5.36 -14.84
CA GLU A 29 1.53 -6.13 -15.36
C GLU A 29 1.60 -7.60 -14.93
N ASN A 30 2.75 -8.25 -15.14
CA ASN A 30 2.98 -9.63 -14.70
C ASN A 30 2.86 -9.82 -13.18
N PHE A 31 3.23 -8.80 -12.40
CA PHE A 31 3.10 -8.83 -10.95
C PHE A 31 1.64 -8.71 -10.49
N ILE A 32 0.87 -7.80 -11.10
CA ILE A 32 -0.54 -7.57 -10.78
C ILE A 32 -1.41 -8.74 -11.23
N ALA A 33 -1.03 -9.44 -12.30
CA ALA A 33 -1.78 -10.58 -12.85
C ALA A 33 -1.70 -11.87 -12.00
N LYS A 34 -0.91 -11.89 -10.91
CA LYS A 34 -0.80 -13.08 -10.05
C LYS A 34 -2.03 -13.21 -9.15
N ASP A 35 -2.56 -14.42 -9.05
CA ASP A 35 -3.78 -14.71 -8.27
C ASP A 35 -3.67 -14.36 -6.77
N ASN A 36 -2.46 -14.45 -6.21
CA ASN A 36 -2.17 -14.13 -4.81
C ASN A 36 -1.82 -12.65 -4.56
N VAL A 37 -2.01 -11.78 -5.56
CA VAL A 37 -1.71 -10.35 -5.47
C VAL A 37 -2.99 -9.54 -5.65
N THR A 38 -3.34 -8.77 -4.64
CA THR A 38 -4.34 -7.71 -4.74
C THR A 38 -3.63 -6.36 -4.85
N PHE A 39 -3.66 -5.75 -6.04
CA PHE A 39 -3.10 -4.41 -6.27
C PHE A 39 -4.20 -3.37 -6.40
N LEU A 40 -4.14 -2.33 -5.56
CA LEU A 40 -5.16 -1.28 -5.49
C LEU A 40 -4.53 0.11 -5.62
N VAL A 41 -5.25 1.01 -6.27
CA VAL A 41 -4.89 2.43 -6.36
C VAL A 41 -5.82 3.21 -5.43
N TYR A 42 -5.22 3.93 -4.47
CA TYR A 42 -5.94 4.76 -3.52
C TYR A 42 -6.55 5.96 -4.22
N ASN A 43 -7.84 6.21 -4.00
CA ASN A 43 -8.49 7.40 -4.52
C ASN A 43 -8.20 8.58 -3.60
N GLU A 44 -7.27 9.45 -3.99
CA GLU A 44 -6.94 10.70 -3.29
C GLU A 44 -8.07 11.73 -3.43
N LYS A 45 -9.25 11.43 -2.86
CA LYS A 45 -10.30 12.45 -2.68
C LYS A 45 -9.94 13.34 -1.49
N GLY A 46 -9.00 14.27 -1.68
CA GLY A 46 -8.68 15.34 -0.72
C GLY A 46 -7.23 15.33 -0.21
N LYS A 47 -7.00 15.94 0.96
CA LYS A 47 -5.66 16.17 1.57
C LYS A 47 -5.15 15.01 2.45
N SER A 48 -5.82 13.85 2.45
CA SER A 48 -5.46 12.77 3.36
C SER A 48 -4.20 12.06 2.86
N ILE A 49 -3.06 12.39 3.46
CA ILE A 49 -1.79 11.74 3.17
C ILE A 49 -1.77 10.38 3.88
N ALA A 50 -1.63 9.29 3.12
CA ALA A 50 -1.51 7.96 3.70
C ALA A 50 -0.08 7.76 4.22
N PRO A 51 0.10 7.28 5.48
CA PRO A 51 1.41 6.86 5.95
C PRO A 51 1.88 5.64 5.14
N SER A 52 3.19 5.45 5.06
CA SER A 52 3.76 4.26 4.42
C SER A 52 3.80 3.15 5.46
N MET A 53 3.04 2.09 5.25
CA MET A 53 2.87 1.00 6.21
C MET A 53 3.10 -0.36 5.55
N LEU A 54 3.58 -1.31 6.34
CA LEU A 54 3.75 -2.71 5.97
C LEU A 54 3.36 -3.57 7.17
N MET A 55 2.56 -4.60 6.92
CA MET A 55 2.14 -5.56 7.93
C MET A 55 2.47 -6.95 7.41
N THR A 56 3.15 -7.72 8.23
CA THR A 56 3.45 -9.14 7.99
C THR A 56 2.89 -9.95 9.16
N ASP A 57 2.97 -11.28 9.06
CA ASP A 57 2.59 -12.16 10.16
C ASP A 57 3.45 -11.93 11.42
N ILE A 58 4.69 -11.48 11.22
CA ILE A 58 5.70 -11.36 12.28
C ILE A 58 5.68 -9.95 12.89
N PHE A 59 5.75 -8.92 12.06
CA PHE A 59 5.93 -7.54 12.49
C PHE A 59 5.19 -6.54 11.59
N THR A 60 5.02 -5.32 12.12
CA THR A 60 4.57 -4.15 11.38
C THR A 60 5.68 -3.12 11.27
N TYR A 61 5.67 -2.40 10.15
CA TYR A 61 6.53 -1.26 9.85
C TYR A 61 5.62 -0.08 9.52
N THR A 62 5.92 1.11 10.02
CA THR A 62 5.18 2.33 9.69
C THR A 62 6.09 3.55 9.65
N TYR A 63 5.93 4.34 8.60
CA TYR A 63 6.54 5.65 8.41
C TYR A 63 5.43 6.67 8.53
N LEU A 64 5.60 7.56 9.49
CA LEU A 64 4.70 8.68 9.72
C LEU A 64 5.31 9.96 9.17
N PHE A 65 4.45 10.90 8.87
CA PHE A 65 4.87 12.27 8.62
C PHE A 65 5.23 12.93 9.94
N ASN A 66 6.29 13.73 9.94
CA ASN A 66 6.56 14.62 11.06
C ASN A 66 5.54 15.78 11.08
N ASN A 67 5.68 16.68 12.05
CA ASN A 67 4.79 17.83 12.21
C ASN A 67 4.81 18.79 11.01
N ASP A 68 5.86 18.73 10.17
CA ASP A 68 6.00 19.52 8.95
C ASP A 68 5.40 18.82 7.72
N GLY A 69 4.80 17.64 7.90
CA GLY A 69 4.20 16.87 6.81
C GLY A 69 5.20 16.15 5.92
N VAL A 70 6.46 16.01 6.34
CA VAL A 70 7.51 15.30 5.59
C VAL A 70 7.89 14.00 6.26
N TYR A 71 8.37 13.05 5.45
CA TYR A 71 9.01 11.85 6.00
C TYR A 71 10.36 12.24 6.60
N ASP A 72 10.50 12.08 7.90
CA ASP A 72 11.76 12.34 8.62
C ASP A 72 12.64 11.08 8.75
N ASN A 73 12.35 10.07 7.92
CA ASN A 73 12.98 8.74 7.93
C ASN A 73 12.90 7.99 9.27
N LYS A 74 12.06 8.44 10.22
CA LYS A 74 11.78 7.65 11.41
C LYS A 74 10.78 6.56 11.08
N MET A 75 11.12 5.36 11.52
CA MET A 75 10.30 4.18 11.32
C MET A 75 9.93 3.59 12.68
N LEU A 76 8.65 3.23 12.81
CA LEU A 76 8.17 2.43 13.92
C LEU A 76 8.12 0.97 13.48
N ILE A 77 8.81 0.12 14.23
CA ILE A 77 8.73 -1.34 14.10
C ILE A 77 8.06 -1.86 15.35
N SER A 78 7.04 -2.69 15.17
CA SER A 78 6.37 -3.38 16.28
C SER A 78 6.18 -4.85 15.97
N PHE A 79 6.25 -5.65 17.03
CA PHE A 79 5.97 -7.09 17.05
C PHE A 79 4.70 -7.43 17.84
N ASP A 80 4.01 -6.42 18.41
CA ASP A 80 2.87 -6.61 19.28
C ASP A 80 1.54 -6.68 18.51
N ASP A 81 0.58 -7.44 19.05
CA ASP A 81 -0.70 -7.70 18.38
C ASP A 81 -1.66 -6.51 18.42
N LEU A 82 -1.49 -5.56 19.36
CA LEU A 82 -2.31 -4.35 19.41
C LEU A 82 -1.96 -3.42 18.25
N THR A 83 -0.67 -3.24 17.97
CA THR A 83 -0.20 -2.47 16.81
C THR A 83 -0.63 -3.14 15.51
N LYS A 84 -0.53 -4.48 15.39
CA LYS A 84 -1.07 -5.21 14.22
C LYS A 84 -2.56 -4.93 14.02
N SER A 85 -3.35 -4.95 15.10
CA SER A 85 -4.80 -4.69 15.02
C SER A 85 -5.09 -3.28 14.54
N TRP A 86 -4.38 -2.28 15.05
CA TRP A 86 -4.53 -0.89 14.64
C TRP A 86 -4.13 -0.67 13.17
N ILE A 87 -2.99 -1.23 12.73
CA ILE A 87 -2.57 -1.17 11.32
C ILE A 87 -3.58 -1.86 10.40
N LYS A 88 -4.21 -2.96 10.84
CA LYS A 88 -5.27 -3.65 10.10
C LYS A 88 -6.51 -2.77 9.93
N GLU A 89 -6.86 -1.95 10.92
CA GLU A 89 -7.96 -0.97 10.81
C GLU A 89 -7.64 0.14 9.81
N LEU A 90 -6.43 0.69 9.85
CA LEU A 90 -5.96 1.66 8.86
C LEU A 90 -5.96 1.07 7.44
N TYR A 91 -5.47 -0.16 7.27
CA TYR A 91 -5.55 -0.87 6.00
C TYR A 91 -6.99 -0.96 5.48
N LYS A 92 -7.95 -1.34 6.32
CA LYS A 92 -9.37 -1.40 5.93
C LYS A 92 -9.91 -0.04 5.51
N TYR A 93 -9.53 1.02 6.23
CA TYR A 93 -9.92 2.40 5.90
C TYR A 93 -9.41 2.81 4.52
N PHE A 94 -8.11 2.66 4.25
CA PHE A 94 -7.53 3.00 2.95
C PHE A 94 -8.07 2.11 1.82
N LYS A 95 -8.26 0.81 2.08
CA LYS A 95 -8.85 -0.13 1.11
C LYS A 95 -10.25 0.28 0.67
N LYS A 96 -11.09 0.75 1.59
CA LYS A 96 -12.47 1.19 1.28
C LYS A 96 -12.53 2.32 0.25
N SER A 97 -11.51 3.18 0.24
CA SER A 97 -11.38 4.29 -0.71
C SER A 97 -10.44 3.97 -1.87
N SER A 98 -10.02 2.72 -2.04
CA SER A 98 -9.17 2.29 -3.14
C SER A 98 -9.97 1.57 -4.21
N VAL A 99 -9.47 1.61 -5.44
CA VAL A 99 -10.05 0.91 -6.59
C VAL A 99 -9.05 -0.09 -7.15
N SER A 100 -9.54 -1.10 -7.87
CA SER A 100 -8.66 -1.98 -8.64
C SER A 100 -7.95 -1.21 -9.76
N VAL A 101 -6.82 -1.74 -10.24
CA VAL A 101 -6.08 -1.15 -11.36
C VAL A 101 -6.97 -0.99 -12.60
N LEU A 102 -7.76 -2.01 -12.95
CA LEU A 102 -8.69 -1.95 -14.09
C LEU A 102 -9.69 -0.79 -13.98
N GLN A 103 -10.24 -0.55 -12.78
CA GLN A 103 -11.16 0.55 -12.52
C GLN A 103 -10.46 1.91 -12.50
N TYR A 104 -9.19 1.97 -12.12
CA TYR A 104 -8.39 3.17 -12.14
C TYR A 104 -8.07 3.61 -13.58
N GLU A 105 -7.67 2.67 -14.43
CA GLU A 105 -7.29 2.93 -15.83
C GLU A 105 -8.50 3.23 -16.74
N SER A 106 -9.72 2.94 -16.28
CA SER A 106 -10.96 3.24 -17.02
C SER A 106 -11.49 4.67 -16.82
N LYS A 107 -10.80 5.51 -16.05
CA LYS A 107 -11.17 6.91 -15.76
C LYS A 107 -10.37 7.87 -16.62
#